data_AF-A0A7W1CZB9-F1
#
_entry.id   AF-A0A7W1CZB9-F1
#
_cell.length_a   1.000
_cell.length_b   1.000
_cell.length_c   1.000
_cell.angle_alpha   90.00
_cell.angle_beta   90.00
_cell.angle_gamma   90.00
#
_symmetry.space_group_name_H-M   'P 1'
#
loop_
_entity.id
_entity.type
_entity.pdbx_description
1 polymer ?
#
loop_
_entity_poly.entity_id
_entity_poly.type
_entity_poly.pdbx_seq_one_letter_code
_entity_poly.pdbx_strand_id
1 'polypeptide(L)'
;MSTKPFPADPSFPQLRSARDPELMREVFQRHLQPLGKKEVYRIRECWISRFFHQQAQRCTIQYTLRLEEPGTGRERSQLVTGTMYDKDRTRRISENLRQRPDPRSKAPGDAPPAFAPFRHMWEKLRRRSNPGPKTLDDAPPFFEPFSYVPELDMLVEVFPYDHQLPALSLLMAGPPPELEPLLLARFGPGDWRIEAWDAEPVRYLAGTRVVLRLTTRAREAASSQAEERRLYAKIYHTGEMGERVHRVARTLWEKASAGGERFTVGRPIAYLDGLRTLIQEEVPGTTLQDKLLREGDDEAIPAVRRAARALAALHLDRVVVAPRPRLPWKEREVTMLEGKGGLLRRARPRLGPEIEEVIRAVVASLEEEVSPAPTHGDLKPEHILFDGDRLALLDLDSFLEAEPVLDVARFLALLATMPLHSTLPQDRAWTYARAFVEEYFAHVPESWRARLPILYAGALLRLAAEISQGSNWHDRIEALVEEAKGSLAGKVW
;
A
#
# COMPACT_ATOMS: atom_id res chain seq x y z
N MET A 1 20.76 9.11 19.48
CA MET A 1 20.42 10.32 18.69
C MET A 1 18.93 10.59 18.86
N SER A 2 18.58 11.83 19.18
CA SER A 2 17.35 12.27 19.87
C SER A 2 16.02 11.65 19.38
N THR A 3 15.54 10.63 20.10
CA THR A 3 14.18 10.09 20.01
C THR A 3 13.27 10.92 20.92
N LYS A 4 12.83 12.11 20.48
CA LYS A 4 11.68 12.72 21.18
C LYS A 4 10.48 11.79 21.00
N PRO A 5 9.85 11.33 22.10
CA PRO A 5 8.73 10.41 22.01
C PRO A 5 7.57 11.11 21.29
N PHE A 6 6.90 10.35 20.42
CA PHE A 6 5.59 10.74 19.90
C PHE A 6 4.67 11.05 21.11
N PRO A 7 3.82 12.09 21.05
CA PRO A 7 2.98 12.47 22.18
C PRO A 7 2.20 11.26 22.69
N ALA A 8 2.15 11.11 24.02
CA ALA A 8 1.42 10.03 24.66
C ALA A 8 -0.06 10.11 24.24
N ASP A 9 -0.59 9.02 23.69
CA ASP A 9 -2.02 8.90 23.42
C ASP A 9 -2.69 8.29 24.66
N PRO A 10 -3.56 9.03 25.38
CA PRO A 10 -4.27 8.51 26.54
C PRO A 10 -5.12 7.27 26.25
N SER A 11 -5.54 7.07 24.99
CA SER A 11 -6.28 5.88 24.57
C SER A 11 -5.41 4.62 24.49
N PHE A 12 -4.08 4.77 24.48
CA PHE A 12 -3.14 3.64 24.41
C PHE A 12 -1.90 3.89 25.32
N PRO A 13 -2.06 3.86 26.66
CA PRO A 13 -0.97 4.11 27.61
C PRO A 13 0.21 3.14 27.43
N GLN A 14 -0.04 1.93 26.93
CA GLN A 14 0.95 0.90 26.67
C GLN A 14 1.85 1.15 25.44
N LEU A 15 1.58 2.19 24.64
CA LEU A 15 2.37 2.49 23.43
C LEU A 15 3.85 2.71 23.71
N ARG A 16 4.18 3.24 24.89
CA ARG A 16 5.58 3.44 25.26
C ARG A 16 6.33 2.11 25.31
N SER A 17 5.77 1.11 25.97
CA SER A 17 6.35 -0.24 26.07
C SER A 17 6.32 -0.96 24.72
N ALA A 18 5.21 -0.84 23.98
CA ALA A 18 5.06 -1.47 22.66
C ALA A 18 6.07 -0.93 21.62
N ARG A 19 6.61 0.27 21.83
CA ARG A 19 7.61 0.90 20.96
C ARG A 19 9.06 0.67 21.39
N ASP A 20 9.28 -0.09 22.45
CA ASP A 20 10.60 -0.48 22.92
C ASP A 20 10.96 -1.87 22.36
N PRO A 21 11.90 -1.98 21.40
CA PRO A 21 12.22 -3.25 20.77
C PRO A 21 12.84 -4.28 21.72
N GLU A 22 13.57 -3.84 22.75
CA GLU A 22 14.19 -4.74 23.74
C GLU A 22 13.13 -5.36 24.65
N LEU A 23 12.20 -4.55 25.15
CA LEU A 23 11.05 -5.05 25.91
C LEU A 23 10.18 -5.97 25.05
N MET A 24 9.91 -5.58 23.79
CA MET A 24 9.09 -6.39 22.89
C MET A 24 9.76 -7.72 22.53
N ARG A 25 11.09 -7.79 22.44
CA ARG A 25 11.82 -9.07 22.28
C ARG A 25 11.48 -10.05 23.40
N GLU A 26 11.48 -9.59 24.65
CA GLU A 26 11.15 -10.42 25.82
C GLU A 26 9.67 -10.79 25.88
N VAL A 27 8.78 -9.85 25.52
CA VAL A 27 7.35 -10.13 25.39
C VAL A 27 7.12 -11.22 24.35
N PHE A 28 7.69 -11.11 23.15
CA PHE A 28 7.53 -12.12 22.11
C PHE A 28 8.15 -13.47 22.49
N GLN A 29 9.27 -13.49 23.19
CA GLN A 29 9.90 -14.75 23.64
C GLN A 29 9.00 -15.51 24.62
N ARG A 30 8.22 -14.78 25.45
CA ARG A 30 7.28 -15.36 26.42
C ARG A 30 5.96 -15.80 25.79
N HIS A 31 5.45 -15.04 24.81
CA HIS A 31 4.06 -15.18 24.34
C HIS A 31 3.89 -15.84 22.96
N LEU A 32 4.92 -15.85 22.11
CA LEU A 32 4.84 -16.55 20.82
C LEU A 32 5.03 -18.06 21.05
N GLN A 33 4.00 -18.83 20.73
CA GLN A 33 4.03 -20.28 20.89
C GLN A 33 4.64 -20.92 19.65
N PRO A 34 5.69 -21.75 19.75
CA PRO A 34 6.24 -22.46 18.60
C PRO A 34 5.19 -23.34 17.92
N LEU A 35 5.23 -23.38 16.59
CA LEU A 35 4.33 -24.23 15.81
C LEU A 35 4.77 -25.70 15.91
N GLY A 36 4.00 -26.53 16.61
CA GLY A 36 4.30 -27.95 16.82
C GLY A 36 5.12 -28.26 18.09
N LYS A 37 5.36 -29.55 18.37
CA LYS A 37 5.82 -30.03 19.69
C LYS A 37 7.34 -30.04 19.96
N LYS A 38 8.21 -29.44 19.11
CA LYS A 38 9.64 -29.82 19.18
C LYS A 38 10.69 -28.76 19.48
N GLU A 39 10.57 -27.47 19.16
CA GLU A 39 11.70 -26.56 19.37
C GLU A 39 11.28 -25.13 19.78
N VAL A 40 11.92 -24.62 20.83
CA VAL A 40 11.74 -23.23 21.30
C VAL A 40 12.79 -22.37 20.62
N TYR A 41 12.37 -21.59 19.61
CA TYR A 41 13.25 -20.62 18.96
C TYR A 41 13.69 -19.54 19.94
N ARG A 42 14.98 -19.16 19.87
CA ARG A 42 15.50 -18.02 20.62
C ARG A 42 15.36 -16.76 19.78
N ILE A 43 14.63 -15.77 20.29
CA ILE A 43 14.52 -14.44 19.69
C ILE A 43 15.75 -13.63 20.11
N ARG A 44 16.69 -13.47 19.19
CA ARG A 44 17.94 -12.74 19.39
C ARG A 44 17.73 -11.24 19.33
N GLU A 45 17.00 -10.80 18.33
CA GLU A 45 16.81 -9.38 18.04
C GLU A 45 15.36 -9.11 17.64
N CYS A 46 14.90 -7.90 17.93
CA CYS A 46 13.58 -7.40 17.57
C CYS A 46 13.77 -5.95 17.10
N TRP A 47 13.17 -5.59 15.97
CA TRP A 47 13.13 -4.21 15.51
C TRP A 47 11.75 -3.87 14.96
N ILE A 48 11.36 -2.61 15.14
CA ILE A 48 10.11 -2.08 14.61
C ILE A 48 10.34 -1.75 13.14
N SER A 49 9.66 -2.47 12.26
CA SER A 49 9.73 -2.28 10.81
C SER A 49 8.68 -1.28 10.33
N ARG A 50 7.55 -1.17 11.01
CA ARG A 50 6.50 -0.17 10.71
C ARG A 50 5.68 0.18 11.93
N PHE A 51 5.22 1.43 11.98
CA PHE A 51 4.28 1.91 12.98
C PHE A 51 3.13 2.65 12.28
N PHE A 52 1.89 2.22 12.55
CA PHE A 52 0.68 2.87 12.08
C PHE A 52 -0.25 3.15 13.25
N HIS A 53 -0.74 4.38 13.34
CA HIS A 53 -1.60 4.81 14.43
C HIS A 53 -2.78 5.62 13.88
N GLN A 54 -3.97 5.07 14.07
CA GLN A 54 -5.24 5.73 13.78
C GLN A 54 -5.84 6.18 15.12
N GLN A 55 -5.83 7.50 15.33
CA GLN A 55 -6.17 8.17 16.59
C GLN A 55 -7.36 7.52 17.31
N ALA A 56 -7.16 7.18 18.59
CA ALA A 56 -8.18 6.65 19.51
C ALA A 56 -8.96 5.39 19.07
N GLN A 57 -8.66 4.76 17.92
CA GLN A 57 -9.39 3.59 17.42
C GLN A 57 -8.53 2.33 17.29
N ARG A 58 -7.32 2.49 16.73
CA ARG A 58 -6.44 1.34 16.43
C ARG A 58 -4.99 1.78 16.32
N CYS A 59 -4.11 1.04 16.98
CA CYS A 59 -2.68 1.12 16.72
C CYS A 59 -2.15 -0.23 16.23
N THR A 60 -1.37 -0.20 15.16
CA THR A 60 -0.74 -1.38 14.56
C THR A 60 0.76 -1.14 14.46
N ILE A 61 1.54 -2.06 15.01
CA ILE A 61 3.02 -2.02 14.99
C ILE A 61 3.50 -3.32 14.36
N GLN A 62 4.39 -3.22 13.38
CA GLN A 62 5.03 -4.37 12.76
C GLN A 62 6.46 -4.50 13.28
N TYR A 63 6.83 -5.73 13.63
CA TYR A 63 8.11 -6.10 14.19
C TYR A 63 8.74 -7.18 13.32
N THR A 64 10.03 -7.09 13.12
CA THR A 64 10.81 -8.18 12.53
C THR A 64 11.70 -8.76 13.61
N LEU A 65 11.61 -10.08 13.76
CA LEU A 65 12.29 -10.86 14.77
C LEU A 65 13.42 -11.65 14.11
N ARG A 66 14.62 -11.59 14.68
CA ARG A 66 15.70 -12.52 14.32
C ARG A 66 15.66 -13.71 15.26
N LEU A 67 15.42 -14.88 14.69
CA LEU A 67 15.31 -16.14 15.39
C LEU A 67 16.60 -16.94 15.18
N GLU A 68 17.00 -17.65 16.22
CA GLU A 68 18.04 -18.68 16.15
C GLU A 68 17.38 -20.05 16.37
N GLU A 69 17.59 -20.95 15.41
CA GLU A 69 17.11 -22.32 15.47
C GLU A 69 17.95 -23.14 16.48
N PRO A 70 17.29 -23.82 17.44
CA PRO A 70 17.99 -24.66 18.42
C PRO A 70 18.80 -25.76 17.74
N GLY A 71 20.05 -25.97 18.19
CA GLY A 71 20.90 -27.07 17.72
C GLY A 71 21.62 -26.84 16.39
N THR A 72 21.07 -26.03 15.47
CA THR A 72 21.75 -25.68 14.21
C THR A 72 22.43 -24.31 14.27
N GLY A 73 21.96 -23.42 15.15
CA GLY A 73 22.40 -22.02 15.20
C GLY A 73 22.01 -21.22 13.96
N ARG A 74 21.17 -21.79 13.09
CA ARG A 74 20.73 -21.13 11.86
C ARG A 74 19.85 -19.95 12.20
N GLU A 75 20.15 -18.81 11.60
CA GLU A 75 19.35 -17.62 11.77
C GLU A 75 18.21 -17.55 10.75
N ARG A 76 17.08 -17.01 11.21
CA ARG A 76 15.85 -16.81 10.42
C ARG A 76 15.22 -15.48 10.77
N SER A 77 14.43 -14.93 9.86
CA SER A 77 13.63 -13.72 10.12
C SER A 77 12.14 -14.06 10.18
N GLN A 78 11.41 -13.49 11.14
CA GLN A 78 9.95 -13.62 11.25
C GLN A 78 9.31 -12.24 11.40
N LEU A 79 8.36 -11.93 10.53
CA LEU A 79 7.52 -10.73 10.65
C LEU A 79 6.32 -11.02 11.57
N VAL A 80 6.05 -10.10 12.49
CA VAL A 80 4.94 -10.17 13.44
C VAL A 80 4.25 -8.80 13.52
N THR A 81 2.92 -8.81 13.57
CA THR A 81 2.10 -7.59 13.70
C THR A 81 1.41 -7.57 15.05
N GLY A 82 1.69 -6.56 15.87
CA GLY A 82 0.93 -6.25 17.08
C GLY A 82 -0.16 -5.23 16.77
N THR A 83 -1.42 -5.54 17.07
CA THR A 83 -2.55 -4.61 16.95
C THR A 83 -3.26 -4.44 18.30
N MET A 84 -3.49 -3.17 18.65
CA MET A 84 -4.23 -2.74 19.85
C MET A 84 -5.44 -1.92 19.40
N TYR A 85 -6.59 -2.19 20.01
CA TYR A 85 -7.85 -1.47 19.82
C TYR A 85 -8.26 -0.79 21.13
N ASP A 86 -9.13 0.21 21.07
CA ASP A 86 -9.68 0.84 22.27
C ASP A 86 -10.68 -0.08 23.02
N LYS A 87 -10.89 0.20 24.32
CA LYS A 87 -12.00 -0.32 25.14
C LYS A 87 -12.16 -1.85 25.14
N ASP A 88 -11.10 -2.60 25.44
CA ASP A 88 -11.05 -4.08 25.53
C ASP A 88 -11.42 -4.83 24.24
N ARG A 89 -11.52 -4.12 23.11
CA ARG A 89 -11.90 -4.74 21.83
C ARG A 89 -10.87 -5.77 21.37
N THR A 90 -9.59 -5.56 21.68
CA THR A 90 -8.50 -6.50 21.32
C THR A 90 -8.72 -7.87 21.95
N ARG A 91 -9.00 -7.91 23.26
CA ARG A 91 -9.33 -9.14 23.97
C ARG A 91 -10.48 -9.89 23.32
N ARG A 92 -11.61 -9.21 23.06
CA ARG A 92 -12.81 -9.82 22.44
C ARG A 92 -12.51 -10.41 21.07
N ILE A 93 -11.70 -9.71 20.26
CA ILE A 93 -11.26 -10.25 18.95
C ILE A 93 -10.46 -11.53 19.16
N SER A 94 -9.50 -11.54 20.10
CA SER A 94 -8.67 -12.73 20.33
C SER A 94 -9.47 -13.94 20.85
N GLU A 95 -10.45 -13.71 21.74
CA GLU A 95 -11.38 -14.74 22.24
C GLU A 95 -12.22 -15.32 21.09
N ASN A 96 -12.77 -14.45 20.24
CA ASN A 96 -13.51 -14.88 19.05
C ASN A 96 -12.64 -15.71 18.09
N LEU A 97 -11.38 -15.32 17.87
CA LEU A 97 -10.46 -16.06 17.00
C LEU A 97 -10.15 -17.46 17.55
N ARG A 98 -10.02 -17.63 18.88
CA ARG A 98 -9.81 -18.94 19.52
C ARG A 98 -11.03 -19.86 19.44
N GLN A 99 -12.23 -19.29 19.40
CA GLN A 99 -13.49 -20.04 19.34
C GLN A 99 -13.90 -20.43 17.90
N ARG A 100 -13.23 -19.90 16.87
CA ARG A 100 -13.53 -20.27 15.48
C ARG A 100 -13.26 -21.76 15.28
N PRO A 101 -14.27 -22.53 14.80
CA PRO A 101 -14.12 -23.97 14.63
C PRO A 101 -12.97 -24.26 13.66
N ASP A 102 -12.22 -25.30 14.02
CA ASP A 102 -11.22 -25.89 13.15
C ASP A 102 -11.90 -26.34 11.84
N PRO A 103 -11.51 -25.83 10.67
CA PRO A 103 -12.14 -26.18 9.39
C PRO A 103 -12.10 -27.68 9.06
N ARG A 104 -11.33 -28.48 9.82
CA ARG A 104 -11.28 -29.95 9.74
C ARG A 104 -12.57 -30.65 10.21
N SER A 105 -13.52 -29.97 10.85
CA SER A 105 -14.73 -30.61 11.42
C SER A 105 -15.98 -30.59 10.52
N LYS A 106 -15.94 -29.95 9.34
CA LYS A 106 -17.06 -29.93 8.39
C LYS A 106 -16.76 -30.76 7.14
N ALA A 107 -17.74 -31.55 6.71
CA ALA A 107 -17.69 -32.34 5.49
C ALA A 107 -17.48 -31.45 4.24
N PRO A 108 -16.77 -31.94 3.21
CA PRO A 108 -16.50 -31.19 1.98
C PRO A 108 -17.81 -30.99 1.21
N GLY A 109 -18.37 -29.79 1.25
CA GLY A 109 -19.60 -29.44 0.54
C GLY A 109 -20.24 -28.12 0.98
N ASP A 110 -20.14 -27.77 2.27
CA ASP A 110 -20.88 -26.63 2.87
C ASP A 110 -20.00 -25.54 3.50
N ALA A 111 -18.68 -25.54 3.26
CA ALA A 111 -17.79 -24.48 3.71
C ALA A 111 -17.60 -23.43 2.61
N PRO A 112 -17.79 -22.13 2.86
CA PRO A 112 -17.38 -21.11 1.90
C PRO A 112 -15.87 -21.26 1.61
N PRO A 113 -15.38 -21.01 0.38
CA PRO A 113 -14.00 -21.36 -0.02
C PRO A 113 -12.88 -20.60 0.72
N ALA A 114 -13.23 -19.74 1.68
CA ALA A 114 -12.30 -18.87 2.41
C ALA A 114 -11.52 -19.57 3.55
N PHE A 115 -11.67 -20.87 3.79
CA PHE A 115 -11.13 -21.51 5.01
C PHE A 115 -10.62 -22.96 4.80
N ALA A 116 -9.69 -23.19 3.87
CA ALA A 116 -8.93 -24.45 3.81
C ALA A 116 -8.07 -24.66 5.10
N PRO A 117 -7.77 -25.91 5.51
CA PRO A 117 -7.39 -26.26 6.87
C PRO A 117 -6.01 -25.71 7.27
N PHE A 118 -6.04 -24.75 8.19
CA PHE A 118 -4.89 -23.98 8.69
C PHE A 118 -3.63 -24.83 8.95
N ARG A 119 -3.74 -25.98 9.62
CA ARG A 119 -2.56 -26.80 9.96
C ARG A 119 -1.91 -27.52 8.77
N HIS A 120 -2.71 -28.01 7.81
CA HIS A 120 -2.20 -28.72 6.64
C HIS A 120 -1.58 -27.77 5.61
N MET A 121 -2.15 -26.58 5.46
CA MET A 121 -1.60 -25.47 4.66
C MET A 121 -0.21 -25.05 5.17
N TRP A 122 -0.04 -24.94 6.48
CA TRP A 122 1.22 -24.60 7.12
C TRP A 122 2.28 -25.71 7.03
N GLU A 123 1.87 -26.98 7.08
CA GLU A 123 2.76 -28.10 6.77
C GLU A 123 3.19 -28.16 5.29
N LYS A 124 2.35 -27.68 4.36
CA LYS A 124 2.66 -27.58 2.92
C LYS A 124 3.67 -26.46 2.63
N LEU A 125 3.51 -25.29 3.28
CA LEU A 125 4.50 -24.20 3.28
C LEU A 125 5.88 -24.69 3.74
N ARG A 126 5.92 -25.54 4.78
CA ARG A 126 7.18 -26.11 5.30
C ARG A 126 7.93 -27.02 4.33
N ARG A 127 7.23 -27.67 3.39
CA ARG A 127 7.84 -28.66 2.49
C ARG A 127 8.49 -28.05 1.24
N ARG A 128 8.32 -26.75 0.98
CA ARG A 128 8.69 -26.11 -0.30
C ARG A 128 9.96 -25.23 -0.28
N SER A 129 10.72 -25.19 0.82
CA SER A 129 11.95 -24.39 0.89
C SER A 129 12.99 -24.80 -0.18
N ASN A 130 13.14 -24.00 -1.23
CA ASN A 130 14.20 -24.09 -2.23
C ASN A 130 15.08 -22.82 -2.10
N PRO A 131 16.41 -22.86 -2.33
CA PRO A 131 17.29 -21.74 -2.00
C PRO A 131 17.40 -20.75 -3.18
N GLY A 132 16.83 -19.56 -3.03
CA GLY A 132 17.01 -18.37 -3.88
C GLY A 132 17.20 -17.10 -3.03
N PRO A 133 17.70 -15.96 -3.57
CA PRO A 133 18.51 -15.04 -2.77
C PRO A 133 17.74 -13.99 -1.95
N LYS A 134 18.00 -13.97 -0.63
CA LYS A 134 18.15 -12.82 0.30
C LYS A 134 17.08 -11.71 0.38
N THR A 135 15.78 -12.05 0.34
CA THR A 135 14.71 -11.20 0.91
C THR A 135 13.69 -12.06 1.65
N LEU A 136 13.30 -11.68 2.88
CA LEU A 136 12.37 -12.39 3.79
C LEU A 136 12.38 -13.92 3.59
N ASP A 137 13.47 -14.58 4.05
CA ASP A 137 13.73 -16.02 3.91
C ASP A 137 12.46 -16.88 3.82
N ASP A 138 12.40 -17.71 2.76
CA ASP A 138 11.42 -18.73 2.34
C ASP A 138 11.09 -19.83 3.39
N ALA A 139 11.00 -19.46 4.66
CA ALA A 139 10.73 -20.37 5.75
C ALA A 139 9.25 -20.34 6.12
N PRO A 140 8.64 -21.52 6.38
CA PRO A 140 7.32 -21.57 7.01
C PRO A 140 7.35 -20.81 8.33
N PRO A 141 6.20 -20.33 8.81
CA PRO A 141 6.21 -19.51 9.99
C PRO A 141 6.42 -20.39 11.23
N PHE A 142 7.22 -19.87 12.16
CA PHE A 142 7.82 -20.66 13.25
C PHE A 142 6.92 -20.79 14.48
N PHE A 143 5.88 -19.98 14.53
CA PHE A 143 4.99 -19.82 15.66
C PHE A 143 3.54 -20.08 15.25
N GLU A 144 2.69 -20.34 16.23
CA GLU A 144 1.23 -20.34 16.07
C GLU A 144 0.76 -19.01 15.43
N PRO A 145 -0.30 -19.01 14.60
CA PRO A 145 -0.67 -17.88 13.75
C PRO A 145 -0.94 -16.58 14.51
N PHE A 146 -1.40 -16.66 15.76
CA PHE A 146 -1.60 -15.50 16.61
C PHE A 146 -1.46 -15.83 18.10
N SER A 147 -1.12 -14.81 18.88
CA SER A 147 -1.13 -14.81 20.35
C SER A 147 -1.81 -13.55 20.86
N TYR A 148 -2.33 -13.60 22.08
CA TYR A 148 -2.82 -12.41 22.79
C TYR A 148 -1.88 -12.12 23.96
N VAL A 149 -1.41 -10.88 24.06
CA VAL A 149 -0.50 -10.38 25.10
C VAL A 149 -1.30 -9.53 26.08
N PRO A 150 -1.70 -10.07 27.25
CA PRO A 150 -2.58 -9.37 28.17
C PRO A 150 -1.98 -8.08 28.74
N GLU A 151 -0.68 -8.05 29.02
CA GLU A 151 -0.02 -6.88 29.63
C GLU A 151 0.03 -5.65 28.71
N LEU A 152 -0.24 -5.81 27.40
CA LEU A 152 -0.30 -4.74 26.42
C LEU A 152 -1.70 -4.59 25.78
N ASP A 153 -2.68 -5.41 26.17
CA ASP A 153 -3.94 -5.61 25.44
C ASP A 153 -3.70 -5.68 23.92
N MET A 154 -2.81 -6.58 23.50
CA MET A 154 -2.32 -6.64 22.12
C MET A 154 -2.61 -8.00 21.48
N LEU A 155 -3.23 -7.98 20.30
CA LEU A 155 -3.32 -9.12 19.41
C LEU A 155 -2.05 -9.16 18.55
N VAL A 156 -1.31 -10.25 18.64
CA VAL A 156 -0.05 -10.47 17.93
C VAL A 156 -0.29 -11.51 16.86
N GLU A 157 -0.10 -11.15 15.59
CA GLU A 157 -0.33 -12.01 14.42
C GLU A 157 0.99 -12.29 13.71
N VAL A 158 1.24 -13.55 13.39
CA VAL A 158 2.50 -14.03 12.82
C VAL A 158 2.34 -14.15 11.30
N PHE A 159 3.05 -13.33 10.53
CA PHE A 159 2.98 -13.37 9.07
C PHE A 159 3.30 -14.79 8.55
N PRO A 160 2.54 -15.33 7.57
CA PRO A 160 1.54 -14.67 6.73
C PRO A 160 0.10 -14.78 7.25
N TYR A 161 -0.11 -14.98 8.55
CA TYR A 161 -1.45 -14.88 9.13
C TYR A 161 -1.86 -13.42 9.32
N ASP A 162 -3.07 -13.12 8.87
CA ASP A 162 -3.75 -11.86 9.12
C ASP A 162 -5.26 -12.13 9.10
N HIS A 163 -5.91 -12.06 10.26
CA HIS A 163 -7.32 -12.42 10.41
C HIS A 163 -8.27 -11.52 9.61
N GLN A 164 -7.82 -10.33 9.21
CA GLN A 164 -8.56 -9.38 8.38
C GLN A 164 -8.28 -9.57 6.88
N LEU A 165 -7.23 -10.32 6.52
CA LEU A 165 -6.80 -10.64 5.15
C LEU A 165 -6.64 -12.17 4.97
N PRO A 166 -7.73 -12.95 5.09
CA PRO A 166 -7.66 -14.42 5.18
C PRO A 166 -7.03 -15.10 3.95
N ALA A 167 -7.11 -14.48 2.77
CA ALA A 167 -6.50 -15.02 1.55
C ALA A 167 -4.96 -14.94 1.53
N LEU A 168 -4.34 -14.15 2.42
CA LEU A 168 -2.88 -14.02 2.47
C LEU A 168 -2.19 -15.36 2.72
N SER A 169 -2.56 -16.06 3.81
CA SER A 169 -1.97 -17.37 4.11
C SER A 169 -2.24 -18.41 3.00
N LEU A 170 -3.42 -18.34 2.37
CA LEU A 170 -3.80 -19.25 1.28
C LEU A 170 -2.90 -19.06 0.05
N LEU A 171 -2.74 -17.82 -0.41
CA LEU A 171 -1.91 -17.50 -1.59
C LEU A 171 -0.42 -17.71 -1.33
N MET A 172 0.06 -17.48 -0.11
CA MET A 172 1.44 -17.80 0.25
C MET A 172 1.71 -19.32 0.15
N ALA A 173 0.71 -20.17 0.43
CA ALA A 173 0.86 -21.62 0.40
C ALA A 173 0.79 -22.26 -0.99
N GLY A 174 0.11 -21.62 -1.94
CA GLY A 174 -0.06 -22.15 -3.29
C GLY A 174 -1.18 -21.44 -4.07
N PRO A 175 -1.34 -21.78 -5.36
CA PRO A 175 -2.46 -21.30 -6.13
C PRO A 175 -3.76 -21.90 -5.57
N PRO A 176 -4.78 -21.10 -5.22
CA PRO A 176 -6.09 -21.62 -4.85
C PRO A 176 -6.81 -22.18 -6.10
N PRO A 177 -7.73 -23.15 -5.94
CA PRO A 177 -8.43 -23.78 -7.05
C PRO A 177 -9.18 -22.82 -7.98
N GLU A 178 -9.66 -21.70 -7.44
CA GLU A 178 -10.36 -20.66 -8.20
C GLU A 178 -9.43 -19.81 -9.07
N LEU A 179 -8.14 -19.73 -8.70
CA LEU A 179 -7.13 -18.96 -9.42
C LEU A 179 -6.42 -19.83 -10.47
N GLU A 180 -6.15 -21.09 -10.16
CA GLU A 180 -5.35 -21.99 -11.00
C GLU A 180 -5.77 -22.02 -12.49
N PRO A 181 -7.06 -22.20 -12.85
CA PRO A 181 -7.49 -22.16 -14.25
C PRO A 181 -7.23 -20.81 -14.93
N LEU A 182 -7.40 -19.70 -14.20
CA LEU A 182 -7.18 -18.35 -14.72
C LEU A 182 -5.68 -18.10 -14.99
N LEU A 183 -4.81 -18.67 -14.15
CA LEU A 183 -3.35 -18.63 -14.34
C LEU A 183 -2.93 -19.44 -15.56
N LEU A 184 -3.40 -20.69 -15.66
CA LEU A 184 -3.05 -21.58 -16.75
C LEU A 184 -3.46 -20.99 -18.11
N ALA A 185 -4.61 -20.30 -18.17
CA ALA A 185 -5.04 -19.57 -19.36
C ALA A 185 -4.12 -18.41 -19.79
N ARG A 186 -3.12 -18.01 -18.99
CA ARG A 186 -2.09 -17.00 -19.34
C ARG A 186 -0.87 -17.59 -20.05
N PHE A 187 -0.72 -18.90 -20.05
CA PHE A 187 0.33 -19.60 -20.77
C PHE A 187 -0.04 -19.87 -22.24
N GLY A 188 -1.29 -19.58 -22.62
CA GLY A 188 -1.77 -19.78 -23.98
C GLY A 188 -2.54 -21.10 -24.13
N PRO A 189 -2.85 -21.51 -25.37
CA PRO A 189 -3.45 -22.82 -25.62
C PRO A 189 -2.48 -23.94 -25.21
N GLY A 190 -3.02 -25.07 -24.73
CA GLY A 190 -2.23 -26.25 -24.34
C GLY A 190 -2.65 -26.85 -23.00
N ASP A 191 -2.20 -28.07 -22.72
CA ASP A 191 -2.35 -28.72 -21.40
C ASP A 191 -1.17 -28.31 -20.50
N TRP A 192 -1.31 -27.13 -19.89
CA TRP A 192 -0.32 -26.56 -18.98
C TRP A 192 -0.55 -27.05 -17.54
N ARG A 193 0.54 -27.34 -16.83
CA ARG A 193 0.50 -27.72 -15.41
C ARG A 193 1.47 -26.90 -14.60
N ILE A 194 1.03 -26.37 -13.47
CA ILE A 194 1.88 -25.58 -12.56
C ILE A 194 2.92 -26.51 -11.93
N GLU A 195 4.21 -26.20 -12.14
CA GLU A 195 5.34 -26.88 -11.53
C GLU A 195 5.86 -26.14 -10.30
N ALA A 196 5.83 -24.80 -10.36
CA ALA A 196 6.31 -23.95 -9.27
C ALA A 196 5.37 -22.78 -9.03
N TRP A 197 5.30 -22.39 -7.76
CA TRP A 197 4.52 -21.26 -7.27
C TRP A 197 5.31 -20.58 -6.17
N ASP A 198 5.53 -19.29 -6.36
CA ASP A 198 6.15 -18.40 -5.41
C ASP A 198 5.27 -17.16 -5.22
N ALA A 199 5.21 -16.67 -3.99
CA ALA A 199 4.37 -15.56 -3.59
C ALA A 199 5.13 -14.68 -2.60
N GLU A 200 5.40 -13.45 -3.01
CA GLU A 200 6.24 -12.51 -2.25
C GLU A 200 5.45 -11.25 -1.90
N PRO A 201 5.46 -10.78 -0.64
CA PRO A 201 4.82 -9.52 -0.28
C PRO A 201 5.59 -8.32 -0.84
N VAL A 202 4.97 -7.59 -1.76
CA VAL A 202 5.49 -6.32 -2.29
C VAL A 202 5.11 -5.17 -1.36
N ARG A 203 3.87 -5.17 -0.85
CA ARG A 203 3.38 -4.15 0.08
C ARG A 203 2.38 -4.75 1.04
N TYR A 204 2.72 -4.80 2.33
CA TYR A 204 1.84 -5.31 3.37
C TYR A 204 1.41 -4.20 4.34
N LEU A 205 0.13 -3.81 4.27
CA LEU A 205 -0.54 -2.92 5.22
C LEU A 205 -1.44 -3.78 6.12
N ALA A 206 -0.89 -4.21 7.25
CA ALA A 206 -1.53 -5.20 8.11
C ALA A 206 -2.98 -4.84 8.46
N GLY A 207 -3.85 -5.84 8.39
CA GLY A 207 -5.28 -5.75 8.56
C GLY A 207 -6.02 -4.75 7.66
N THR A 208 -5.41 -4.32 6.56
CA THR A 208 -6.00 -3.36 5.61
C THR A 208 -5.91 -3.89 4.18
N ARG A 209 -4.68 -4.14 3.70
CA ARG A 209 -4.41 -4.57 2.33
C ARG A 209 -3.05 -5.23 2.23
N VAL A 210 -2.90 -6.23 1.38
CA VAL A 210 -1.58 -6.74 0.96
C VAL A 210 -1.53 -6.85 -0.56
N VAL A 211 -0.37 -6.52 -1.12
CA VAL A 211 -0.04 -6.74 -2.53
C VAL A 211 1.05 -7.80 -2.57
N LEU A 212 0.75 -8.95 -3.18
CA LEU A 212 1.69 -10.03 -3.43
C LEU A 212 2.12 -10.01 -4.89
N ARG A 213 3.42 -10.20 -5.16
CA ARG A 213 3.93 -10.64 -6.45
C ARG A 213 3.86 -12.16 -6.47
N LEU A 214 3.21 -12.69 -7.49
CA LEU A 214 3.05 -14.13 -7.70
C LEU A 214 3.90 -14.52 -8.90
N THR A 215 4.81 -15.46 -8.71
CA THR A 215 5.62 -16.04 -9.79
C THR A 215 5.21 -17.49 -9.96
N THR A 216 4.69 -17.84 -11.14
CA THR A 216 4.26 -19.20 -11.44
C THR A 216 5.01 -19.74 -12.65
N ARG A 217 5.56 -20.94 -12.50
CA ARG A 217 6.16 -21.69 -13.60
C ARG A 217 5.23 -22.84 -13.97
N ALA A 218 4.89 -22.96 -15.24
CA ALA A 218 4.09 -24.06 -15.77
C ALA A 218 4.82 -24.78 -16.89
N ARG A 219 4.52 -26.07 -17.05
CA ARG A 219 5.01 -26.90 -18.16
C ARG A 219 3.86 -27.40 -19.00
N GLU A 220 4.01 -27.32 -20.31
CA GLU A 220 3.09 -27.91 -21.27
C GLU A 220 3.37 -29.42 -21.42
N ALA A 221 2.33 -30.25 -21.29
CA ALA A 221 2.46 -31.70 -21.34
C ALA A 221 2.98 -32.23 -22.69
N ALA A 222 2.63 -31.58 -23.80
CA ALA A 222 2.93 -32.06 -25.15
C ALA A 222 4.37 -31.72 -25.59
N SER A 223 4.78 -30.46 -25.45
CA SER A 223 6.10 -29.99 -25.88
C SER A 223 7.19 -30.09 -24.81
N SER A 224 6.80 -30.33 -23.55
CA SER A 224 7.67 -30.16 -22.38
C SER A 224 8.24 -28.74 -22.22
N GLN A 225 7.71 -27.75 -22.94
CA GLN A 225 8.06 -26.35 -22.80
C GLN A 225 7.65 -25.86 -21.41
N ALA A 226 8.57 -25.18 -20.74
CA ALA A 226 8.33 -24.60 -19.43
C ALA A 226 8.44 -23.08 -19.53
N GLU A 227 7.44 -22.39 -18.99
CA GLU A 227 7.34 -20.94 -19.02
C GLU A 227 7.09 -20.41 -17.62
N GLU A 228 7.51 -19.16 -17.40
CA GLU A 228 7.23 -18.40 -16.18
C GLU A 228 6.27 -17.24 -16.49
N ARG A 229 5.38 -16.95 -15.55
CA ARG A 229 4.50 -15.78 -15.57
C ARG A 229 4.51 -15.11 -14.21
N ARG A 230 4.45 -13.78 -14.22
CA ARG A 230 4.37 -12.94 -13.04
C ARG A 230 3.08 -12.14 -13.02
N LEU A 231 2.45 -12.12 -11.85
CA LEU A 231 1.17 -11.49 -11.61
C LEU A 231 1.20 -10.79 -10.26
N TYR A 232 0.23 -9.93 -10.02
CA TYR A 232 0.03 -9.25 -8.75
C TYR A 232 -1.33 -9.61 -8.16
N ALA A 233 -1.34 -10.05 -6.91
CA ALA A 233 -2.55 -10.27 -6.13
C ALA A 233 -2.71 -9.16 -5.08
N LYS A 234 -3.75 -8.35 -5.21
CA LYS A 234 -4.13 -7.34 -4.21
C LYS A 234 -5.27 -7.89 -3.35
N ILE A 235 -4.97 -8.20 -2.10
CA ILE A 235 -5.92 -8.73 -1.12
C ILE A 235 -6.43 -7.58 -0.26
N TYR A 236 -7.75 -7.43 -0.17
CA TYR A 236 -8.40 -6.34 0.53
C TYR A 236 -9.08 -6.81 1.81
N HIS A 237 -9.10 -5.94 2.82
CA HIS A 237 -9.87 -6.18 4.04
C HIS A 237 -11.37 -6.29 3.75
N THR A 238 -11.91 -5.44 2.87
CA THR A 238 -13.34 -5.46 2.46
C THR A 238 -13.49 -5.72 0.97
N GLY A 239 -14.53 -6.47 0.59
CA GLY A 239 -14.73 -6.88 -0.80
C GLY A 239 -15.15 -5.75 -1.75
N GLU A 240 -15.99 -4.82 -1.28
CA GLU A 240 -16.48 -3.68 -2.08
C GLU A 240 -15.34 -2.86 -2.71
N MET A 241 -14.25 -2.66 -1.97
CA MET A 241 -13.08 -1.93 -2.48
C MET A 241 -12.43 -2.68 -3.65
N GLY A 242 -12.17 -3.98 -3.50
CA GLY A 242 -11.52 -4.77 -4.55
C GLY A 242 -12.37 -4.90 -5.81
N GLU A 243 -13.68 -5.09 -5.66
CA GLU A 243 -14.61 -5.15 -6.79
C GLU A 243 -14.66 -3.82 -7.56
N ARG A 244 -14.69 -2.69 -6.84
CA ARG A 244 -14.66 -1.36 -7.44
C ARG A 244 -13.37 -1.15 -8.24
N VAL A 245 -12.21 -1.43 -7.64
CA VAL A 245 -10.90 -1.25 -8.30
C VAL A 245 -10.80 -2.13 -9.54
N HIS A 246 -11.26 -3.38 -9.46
CA HIS A 246 -11.30 -4.29 -10.60
C HIS A 246 -12.14 -3.75 -11.77
N ARG A 247 -13.32 -3.20 -11.48
CA ARG A 247 -14.21 -2.61 -12.49
C ARG A 247 -13.57 -1.42 -13.20
N VAL A 248 -12.92 -0.54 -12.43
CA VAL A 248 -12.17 0.61 -12.96
C VAL A 248 -11.02 0.13 -13.84
N ALA A 249 -10.18 -0.75 -13.30
CA ALA A 249 -9.03 -1.28 -14.03
C ALA A 249 -9.47 -1.93 -15.35
N ARG A 250 -10.58 -2.68 -15.34
CA ARG A 250 -11.09 -3.35 -16.54
C ARG A 250 -11.51 -2.34 -17.59
N THR A 251 -12.30 -1.36 -17.19
CA THR A 251 -12.80 -0.32 -18.11
C THR A 251 -11.66 0.47 -18.74
N LEU A 252 -10.68 0.89 -17.93
CA LEU A 252 -9.50 1.62 -18.43
C LEU A 252 -8.64 0.74 -19.34
N TRP A 253 -8.43 -0.53 -18.97
CA TRP A 253 -7.63 -1.45 -19.78
C TRP A 253 -8.27 -1.77 -21.13
N GLU A 254 -9.59 -1.99 -21.18
CA GLU A 254 -10.33 -2.25 -22.42
C GLU A 254 -10.27 -1.06 -23.37
N LYS A 255 -10.47 0.17 -22.86
CA LYS A 255 -10.33 1.41 -23.64
C LYS A 255 -8.92 1.60 -24.19
N ALA A 256 -7.90 1.42 -23.35
CA ALA A 256 -6.52 1.52 -23.76
C ALA A 256 -6.17 0.48 -24.83
N SER A 257 -6.68 -0.75 -24.69
CA SER A 257 -6.46 -1.84 -25.65
C SER A 257 -7.14 -1.58 -27.01
N ALA A 258 -8.22 -0.80 -27.04
CA ALA A 258 -8.86 -0.35 -28.27
C ALA A 258 -8.12 0.81 -28.96
N GLY A 259 -6.99 1.27 -28.41
CA GLY A 259 -6.19 2.37 -28.94
C GLY A 259 -6.74 3.77 -28.62
N GLY A 260 -7.72 3.87 -27.71
CA GLY A 260 -8.38 5.13 -27.37
C GLY A 260 -7.60 6.04 -26.41
N GLU A 261 -6.59 5.51 -25.70
CA GLU A 261 -5.95 6.21 -24.58
C GLU A 261 -4.46 6.41 -24.76
N ARG A 262 -3.93 7.47 -24.13
CA ARG A 262 -2.49 7.77 -24.08
C ARG A 262 -1.74 6.98 -23.00
N PHE A 263 -2.45 6.14 -22.26
CA PHE A 263 -1.93 5.31 -21.18
C PHE A 263 -2.66 3.96 -21.16
N THR A 264 -2.08 3.00 -20.45
CA THR A 264 -2.75 1.75 -20.08
C THR A 264 -2.73 1.59 -18.57
N VAL A 265 -3.41 0.57 -18.07
CA VAL A 265 -3.26 0.06 -16.71
C VAL A 265 -2.82 -1.41 -16.80
N GLY A 266 -2.38 -2.01 -15.70
CA GLY A 266 -2.08 -3.44 -15.73
C GLY A 266 -3.35 -4.26 -15.97
N ARG A 267 -3.26 -5.27 -16.83
CA ARG A 267 -4.43 -6.04 -17.26
C ARG A 267 -5.08 -6.73 -16.06
N PRO A 268 -6.32 -6.39 -15.71
CA PRO A 268 -7.05 -7.12 -14.68
C PRO A 268 -7.44 -8.49 -15.22
N ILE A 269 -7.07 -9.55 -14.52
CA ILE A 269 -7.44 -10.92 -14.86
C ILE A 269 -8.80 -11.25 -14.26
N ALA A 270 -8.94 -11.07 -12.95
CA ALA A 270 -10.16 -11.36 -12.22
C ALA A 270 -10.19 -10.69 -10.85
N TYR A 271 -11.39 -10.57 -10.30
CA TYR A 271 -11.60 -10.33 -8.89
C TYR A 271 -12.29 -11.55 -8.27
N LEU A 272 -11.61 -12.18 -7.32
CA LEU A 272 -12.07 -13.37 -6.61
C LEU A 272 -12.76 -12.93 -5.32
N ASP A 273 -14.09 -12.77 -5.35
CA ASP A 273 -14.85 -12.21 -4.24
C ASP A 273 -14.69 -13.00 -2.92
N GLY A 274 -14.75 -14.34 -3.00
CA GLY A 274 -14.52 -15.22 -1.85
C GLY A 274 -13.15 -15.06 -1.19
N LEU A 275 -12.16 -14.55 -1.94
CA LEU A 275 -10.81 -14.26 -1.45
C LEU A 275 -10.55 -12.76 -1.26
N ARG A 276 -11.52 -11.88 -1.58
CA ARG A 276 -11.36 -10.42 -1.62
C ARG A 276 -10.09 -9.98 -2.35
N THR A 277 -9.77 -10.68 -3.45
CA THR A 277 -8.47 -10.55 -4.11
C THR A 277 -8.63 -10.17 -5.58
N LEU A 278 -8.01 -9.05 -5.97
CA LEU A 278 -7.84 -8.65 -7.37
C LEU A 278 -6.54 -9.26 -7.90
N ILE A 279 -6.62 -9.95 -9.04
CA ILE A 279 -5.49 -10.49 -9.78
C ILE A 279 -5.24 -9.65 -11.03
N GLN A 280 -4.01 -9.22 -11.23
CA GLN A 280 -3.58 -8.37 -12.33
C GLN A 280 -2.27 -8.90 -12.95
N GLU A 281 -2.08 -8.73 -14.25
CA GLU A 281 -0.79 -9.00 -14.90
C GLU A 281 0.30 -8.01 -14.42
N GLU A 282 1.55 -8.48 -14.37
CA GLU A 282 2.70 -7.60 -14.18
C GLU A 282 2.77 -6.60 -15.35
N VAL A 283 3.04 -5.34 -15.00
CA VAL A 283 3.30 -4.29 -15.98
C VAL A 283 4.81 -4.14 -16.09
N PRO A 284 5.41 -4.43 -17.25
CA PRO A 284 6.83 -4.20 -17.45
C PRO A 284 7.15 -2.71 -17.50
N GLY A 285 8.42 -2.37 -17.27
CA GLY A 285 8.94 -1.02 -17.50
C GLY A 285 9.70 -0.42 -16.32
N THR A 286 10.10 0.83 -16.50
CA THR A 286 10.81 1.64 -15.50
C THR A 286 9.89 2.72 -14.95
N THR A 287 9.92 2.96 -13.64
CA THR A 287 9.08 4.00 -13.03
C THR A 287 9.54 5.40 -13.43
N LEU A 288 8.63 6.38 -13.46
CA LEU A 288 9.00 7.78 -13.66
C LEU A 288 10.00 8.19 -12.58
N GLN A 289 9.78 7.80 -11.32
CA GLN A 289 10.72 8.09 -10.24
C GLN A 289 12.15 7.67 -10.57
N ASP A 290 12.33 6.43 -11.05
CA ASP A 290 13.67 5.93 -11.41
C ASP A 290 14.28 6.72 -12.56
N LYS A 291 13.48 7.11 -13.55
CA LYS A 291 13.93 7.99 -14.64
C LYS A 291 14.40 9.35 -14.11
N LEU A 292 13.60 10.00 -13.27
CA LEU A 292 13.95 11.30 -12.68
C LEU A 292 15.24 11.26 -11.85
N LEU A 293 15.51 10.14 -11.18
CA LEU A 293 16.66 9.99 -10.29
C LEU A 293 17.94 9.54 -11.00
N ARG A 294 17.83 8.82 -12.12
CA ARG A 294 18.98 8.14 -12.76
C ARG A 294 19.32 8.69 -14.14
N GLU A 295 18.37 9.29 -14.84
CA GLU A 295 18.54 9.78 -16.21
C GLU A 295 18.82 11.29 -16.23
N GLY A 296 19.37 11.77 -17.36
CA GLY A 296 19.56 13.20 -17.59
C GLY A 296 18.28 13.90 -18.03
N ASP A 297 18.30 15.23 -18.03
CA ASP A 297 17.14 16.07 -18.36
C ASP A 297 16.55 15.78 -19.76
N ASP A 298 17.39 15.38 -20.72
CA ASP A 298 17.00 15.02 -22.09
C ASP A 298 16.03 13.82 -22.16
N GLU A 299 16.08 12.92 -21.18
CA GLU A 299 15.16 11.77 -21.07
C GLU A 299 14.06 12.02 -20.03
N ALA A 300 14.42 12.64 -18.90
CA ALA A 300 13.50 12.89 -17.80
C ALA A 300 12.39 13.89 -18.17
N ILE A 301 12.70 15.01 -18.84
CA ILE A 301 11.71 16.03 -19.19
C ILE A 301 10.66 15.47 -20.18
N PRO A 302 11.02 14.78 -21.27
CA PRO A 302 10.03 14.12 -22.12
C PRO A 302 9.15 13.11 -21.38
N ALA A 303 9.72 12.33 -20.45
CA ALA A 303 8.96 11.39 -19.63
C ALA A 303 7.93 12.11 -18.73
N VAL A 304 8.32 13.22 -18.10
CA VAL A 304 7.42 14.07 -17.31
C VAL A 304 6.29 14.63 -18.16
N ARG A 305 6.59 15.12 -19.37
CA ARG A 305 5.57 15.62 -20.30
C ARG A 305 4.62 14.51 -20.76
N ARG A 306 5.13 13.29 -21.01
CA ARG A 306 4.29 12.12 -21.30
C ARG A 306 3.36 11.77 -20.13
N ALA A 307 3.85 11.83 -18.90
CA ALA A 307 3.05 11.63 -17.70
C ALA A 307 1.94 12.68 -17.56
N ALA A 308 2.24 13.95 -17.81
CA ALA A 308 1.26 15.04 -17.81
C ALA A 308 0.15 14.81 -18.84
N ARG A 309 0.51 14.42 -20.07
CA ARG A 309 -0.47 14.08 -21.12
C ARG A 309 -1.34 12.87 -20.77
N ALA A 310 -0.77 11.85 -20.15
CA ALA A 310 -1.51 10.68 -19.69
C ALA A 310 -2.53 11.04 -18.61
N LEU A 311 -2.12 11.88 -17.64
CA LEU A 311 -3.03 12.35 -16.60
C LEU A 311 -4.14 13.25 -17.16
N ALA A 312 -3.81 14.17 -18.07
CA ALA A 312 -4.79 14.99 -18.76
C ALA A 312 -5.81 14.14 -19.53
N ALA A 313 -5.36 13.10 -20.24
CA ALA A 313 -6.24 12.15 -20.92
C ALA A 313 -7.18 11.45 -19.93
N LEU A 314 -6.66 10.98 -18.79
CA LEU A 314 -7.48 10.37 -17.74
C LEU A 314 -8.58 11.33 -17.23
N HIS A 315 -8.21 12.58 -16.92
CA HIS A 315 -9.13 13.57 -16.38
C HIS A 315 -10.17 14.07 -17.39
N LEU A 316 -9.87 13.96 -18.69
CA LEU A 316 -10.81 14.32 -19.77
C LEU A 316 -11.64 13.14 -20.24
N ASP A 317 -11.28 11.92 -19.86
CA ASP A 317 -12.06 10.75 -20.23
C ASP A 317 -13.45 10.82 -19.57
N ARG A 318 -14.45 10.43 -20.33
CA ARG A 318 -15.83 10.26 -19.87
C ARG A 318 -16.04 8.84 -19.34
N VAL A 319 -15.03 8.23 -18.68
CA VAL A 319 -15.27 6.96 -17.98
C VAL A 319 -16.28 7.25 -16.89
N VAL A 320 -17.50 6.74 -17.07
CA VAL A 320 -18.46 6.69 -15.98
C VAL A 320 -18.00 5.60 -15.03
N VAL A 321 -17.33 6.00 -13.95
CA VAL A 321 -17.01 5.09 -12.85
C VAL A 321 -17.96 5.40 -11.71
N ALA A 322 -18.98 4.57 -11.53
CA ALA A 322 -19.67 4.54 -10.25
C ALA A 322 -20.07 3.10 -9.87
N PRO A 323 -19.95 2.77 -8.58
CA PRO A 323 -20.86 3.33 -7.59
C PRO A 323 -20.29 4.56 -6.90
N ARG A 324 -21.18 5.47 -6.47
CA ARG A 324 -20.82 6.63 -5.67
C ARG A 324 -20.03 6.17 -4.43
N PRO A 325 -18.91 6.83 -4.09
CA PRO A 325 -18.20 6.51 -2.86
C PRO A 325 -19.13 6.68 -1.64
N ARG A 326 -18.87 5.95 -0.56
CA ARG A 326 -19.64 6.07 0.70
C ARG A 326 -19.64 7.49 1.27
N LEU A 327 -18.58 8.24 1.01
CA LEU A 327 -18.45 9.66 1.32
C LEU A 327 -18.19 10.42 0.02
N PRO A 328 -18.90 11.53 -0.25
CA PRO A 328 -18.58 12.47 -1.32
C PRO A 328 -17.09 12.87 -1.28
N TRP A 329 -16.50 13.11 -2.46
CA TRP A 329 -15.07 13.39 -2.58
C TRP A 329 -14.65 14.64 -1.78
N LYS A 330 -15.51 15.67 -1.69
CA LYS A 330 -15.28 16.88 -0.89
C LYS A 330 -15.13 16.54 0.59
N GLU A 331 -16.10 15.83 1.16
CA GLU A 331 -16.08 15.40 2.57
C GLU A 331 -14.86 14.52 2.87
N ARG A 332 -14.49 13.64 1.93
CA ARG A 332 -13.28 12.82 2.04
C ARG A 332 -12.01 13.68 2.11
N GLU A 333 -11.90 14.71 1.27
CA GLU A 333 -10.74 15.61 1.24
C GLU A 333 -10.66 16.45 2.52
N VAL A 334 -11.78 17.02 2.97
CA VAL A 334 -11.86 17.77 4.23
C VAL A 334 -11.45 16.90 5.42
N THR A 335 -12.05 15.71 5.56
CA THR A 335 -11.73 14.77 6.65
C THR A 335 -10.24 14.40 6.66
N MET A 336 -9.67 14.19 5.47
CA MET A 336 -8.26 13.88 5.33
C MET A 336 -7.39 15.05 5.76
N LEU A 337 -7.63 16.26 5.23
CA LEU A 337 -6.86 17.46 5.56
C LEU A 337 -6.95 17.84 7.04
N GLU A 338 -8.13 17.78 7.64
CA GLU A 338 -8.33 18.05 9.07
C GLU A 338 -7.57 17.02 9.93
N GLY A 339 -7.65 15.74 9.57
CA GLY A 339 -6.93 14.67 10.26
C GLY A 339 -5.41 14.84 10.17
N LYS A 340 -4.88 15.17 8.99
CA LYS A 340 -3.45 15.47 8.78
C LYS A 340 -3.03 16.74 9.51
N GLY A 341 -3.85 17.79 9.46
CA GLY A 341 -3.65 19.03 10.20
C GLY A 341 -3.56 18.81 11.70
N GLY A 342 -4.47 18.00 12.27
CA GLY A 342 -4.43 17.63 13.68
C GLY A 342 -3.13 16.90 14.06
N LEU A 343 -2.61 16.03 13.19
CA LEU A 343 -1.30 15.39 13.39
C LEU A 343 -0.17 16.42 13.40
N LEU A 344 -0.15 17.32 12.42
CA LEU A 344 0.87 18.38 12.30
C LEU A 344 0.86 19.34 13.49
N ARG A 345 -0.33 19.79 13.93
CA ARG A 345 -0.46 20.68 15.09
C ARG A 345 0.04 20.04 16.37
N ARG A 346 -0.19 18.74 16.58
CA ARG A 346 0.37 18.01 17.73
C ARG A 346 1.89 17.86 17.63
N ALA A 347 2.40 17.65 16.41
CA ALA A 347 3.82 17.46 16.15
C ALA A 347 4.61 18.78 16.24
N ARG A 348 4.03 19.90 15.80
CA ARG A 348 4.60 21.26 15.77
C ARG A 348 3.54 22.30 16.19
N PRO A 349 3.22 22.43 17.49
CA PRO A 349 2.19 23.36 17.97
C PRO A 349 2.39 24.82 17.55
N ARG A 350 3.65 25.24 17.36
CA ARG A 350 4.01 26.59 16.92
C ARG A 350 3.51 26.94 15.52
N LEU A 351 3.34 25.95 14.63
CA LEU A 351 2.84 26.14 13.26
C LEU A 351 1.30 26.05 13.19
N GLY A 352 0.62 25.98 14.34
CA GLY A 352 -0.82 25.76 14.43
C GLY A 352 -1.66 26.78 13.63
N PRO A 353 -1.44 28.10 13.82
CA PRO A 353 -2.15 29.13 13.08
C PRO A 353 -1.99 29.00 11.56
N GLU A 354 -0.77 28.74 11.08
CA GLU A 354 -0.43 28.59 9.67
C GLU A 354 -1.11 27.36 9.05
N ILE A 355 -1.10 26.23 9.77
CA ILE A 355 -1.76 25.00 9.33
C ILE A 355 -3.28 25.22 9.23
N GLU A 356 -3.88 25.90 10.21
CA GLU A 356 -5.32 26.16 10.23
C GLU A 356 -5.73 27.16 9.14
N GLU A 357 -4.91 28.16 8.87
CA GLU A 357 -5.10 29.10 7.77
C GLU A 357 -5.16 28.36 6.42
N VAL A 358 -4.18 27.50 6.15
CA VAL A 358 -4.14 26.72 4.90
C VAL A 358 -5.33 25.76 4.80
N ILE A 359 -5.67 25.02 5.87
CA ILE A 359 -6.82 24.12 5.87
C ILE A 359 -8.10 24.90 5.58
N ARG A 360 -8.32 26.03 6.25
CA ARG A 360 -9.52 26.85 6.05
C ARG A 360 -9.63 27.36 4.62
N ALA A 361 -8.53 27.83 4.04
CA ALA A 361 -8.50 28.28 2.65
C ALA A 361 -8.89 27.14 1.69
N VAL A 362 -8.27 25.96 1.84
CA VAL A 362 -8.57 24.81 0.99
C VAL A 362 -10.02 24.38 1.16
N VAL A 363 -10.52 24.21 2.39
CA VAL A 363 -11.91 23.82 2.67
C VAL A 363 -12.90 24.80 2.02
N ALA A 364 -12.68 26.11 2.16
CA ALA A 364 -13.51 27.12 1.52
C ALA A 364 -13.50 27.01 -0.01
N SER A 365 -12.33 26.75 -0.62
CA SER A 365 -12.23 26.56 -2.07
C SER A 365 -12.96 25.32 -2.59
N LEU A 366 -13.20 24.32 -1.74
CA LEU A 366 -13.95 23.11 -2.09
C LEU A 366 -15.46 23.36 -2.10
N GLU A 367 -15.95 24.48 -1.55
CA GLU A 367 -17.38 24.84 -1.64
C GLU A 367 -17.79 25.17 -3.08
N GLU A 368 -16.86 25.70 -3.88
CA GLU A 368 -17.06 25.98 -5.30
C GLU A 368 -17.57 24.73 -6.06
N GLU A 369 -18.52 24.96 -6.97
CA GLU A 369 -19.08 23.89 -7.79
C GLU A 369 -18.12 23.59 -8.96
N VAL A 370 -17.56 22.39 -8.92
CA VAL A 370 -16.63 21.87 -9.92
C VAL A 370 -17.23 20.60 -10.48
N SER A 371 -17.28 20.48 -11.81
CA SER A 371 -17.65 19.22 -12.47
C SER A 371 -16.60 18.16 -12.14
N PRO A 372 -16.96 17.10 -11.37
CA PRO A 372 -16.00 16.07 -11.02
C PRO A 372 -15.54 15.33 -12.28
N ALA A 373 -14.27 14.95 -12.29
CA ALA A 373 -13.64 14.19 -13.36
C ALA A 373 -13.01 12.91 -12.79
N PRO A 374 -12.79 11.87 -13.62
CA PRO A 374 -12.02 10.70 -13.21
C PRO A 374 -10.67 11.14 -12.67
N THR A 375 -10.36 10.78 -11.44
CA THR A 375 -9.16 11.21 -10.71
C THR A 375 -8.49 9.97 -10.12
N HIS A 376 -7.19 9.84 -10.29
CA HIS A 376 -6.36 8.75 -9.74
C HIS A 376 -6.39 8.73 -8.21
N GLY A 377 -6.30 9.91 -7.57
CA GLY A 377 -6.45 10.14 -6.13
C GLY A 377 -5.23 9.79 -5.26
N ASP A 378 -4.19 9.20 -5.86
CA ASP A 378 -2.89 8.91 -5.22
C ASP A 378 -1.79 8.77 -6.29
N LEU A 379 -1.78 9.66 -7.29
CA LEU A 379 -0.77 9.62 -8.33
C LEU A 379 0.61 10.00 -7.76
N LYS A 380 1.62 9.18 -8.07
CA LYS A 380 3.01 9.39 -7.67
C LYS A 380 3.96 9.03 -8.81
N PRO A 381 5.20 9.55 -8.82
CA PRO A 381 6.19 9.13 -9.80
C PRO A 381 6.47 7.61 -9.82
N GLU A 382 6.33 6.92 -8.68
CA GLU A 382 6.44 5.45 -8.59
C GLU A 382 5.27 4.68 -9.21
N HIS A 383 4.12 5.34 -9.45
CA HIS A 383 2.92 4.74 -10.02
C HIS A 383 2.82 4.89 -11.54
N ILE A 384 3.83 5.50 -12.19
CA ILE A 384 3.86 5.71 -13.64
C ILE A 384 5.01 4.89 -14.21
N LEU A 385 4.73 3.91 -15.06
CA LEU A 385 5.73 3.06 -15.69
C LEU A 385 5.86 3.34 -17.18
N PHE A 386 7.09 3.25 -17.68
CA PHE A 386 7.43 3.36 -19.09
C PHE A 386 8.02 2.05 -19.60
N ASP A 387 7.40 1.52 -20.65
CA ASP A 387 7.90 0.39 -21.45
C ASP A 387 7.98 0.85 -22.91
N GLY A 388 9.14 1.41 -23.28
CA GLY A 388 9.32 2.17 -24.52
C GLY A 388 8.28 3.30 -24.66
N ASP A 389 7.47 3.21 -25.70
CA ASP A 389 6.41 4.18 -25.99
C ASP A 389 5.13 3.96 -25.19
N ARG A 390 5.01 2.82 -24.49
CA ARG A 390 3.85 2.54 -23.63
C ARG A 390 4.04 3.18 -22.26
N LEU A 391 3.00 3.85 -21.77
CA LEU A 391 2.93 4.40 -20.42
C LEU A 391 1.80 3.69 -19.66
N ALA A 392 2.09 3.23 -18.45
CA ALA A 392 1.11 2.59 -17.59
C ALA A 392 0.91 3.34 -16.27
N LEU A 393 -0.34 3.46 -15.83
CA LEU A 393 -0.71 3.97 -14.51
C LEU A 393 -1.03 2.79 -13.57
N LEU A 394 -0.45 2.82 -12.36
CA LEU A 394 -0.61 1.80 -11.33
C LEU A 394 -1.33 2.35 -10.09
N ASP A 395 -1.84 1.44 -9.25
CA ASP A 395 -2.49 1.76 -7.96
C ASP A 395 -3.76 2.63 -8.07
N LEU A 396 -4.78 2.09 -8.74
CA LEU A 396 -6.13 2.68 -8.86
C LEU A 396 -6.98 2.55 -7.59
N ASP A 397 -6.39 2.22 -6.44
CA ASP A 397 -7.15 1.92 -5.22
C ASP A 397 -7.83 3.17 -4.63
N SER A 398 -7.25 4.34 -4.92
CA SER A 398 -7.77 5.65 -4.54
C SER A 398 -8.68 6.28 -5.60
N PHE A 399 -8.85 5.64 -6.76
CA PHE A 399 -9.58 6.19 -7.90
C PHE A 399 -11.02 6.56 -7.56
N LEU A 400 -11.44 7.75 -7.99
CA LEU A 400 -12.80 8.27 -7.82
C LEU A 400 -13.07 9.42 -8.80
N GLU A 401 -14.33 9.84 -8.91
CA GLU A 401 -14.66 11.13 -9.51
C GLU A 401 -14.44 12.26 -8.47
N ALA A 402 -13.57 13.22 -8.78
CA ALA A 402 -13.19 14.32 -7.89
C ALA A 402 -12.71 15.56 -8.69
N GLU A 403 -12.25 16.59 -7.98
CA GLU A 403 -11.51 17.72 -8.55
C GLU A 403 -10.20 17.22 -9.19
N PRO A 404 -10.04 17.27 -10.52
CA PRO A 404 -8.88 16.71 -11.23
C PRO A 404 -7.56 17.38 -10.83
N VAL A 405 -7.59 18.66 -10.44
CA VAL A 405 -6.38 19.40 -10.05
C VAL A 405 -5.78 18.87 -8.73
N LEU A 406 -6.51 18.08 -7.94
CA LEU A 406 -5.96 17.40 -6.76
C LEU A 406 -4.81 16.44 -7.09
N ASP A 407 -4.91 15.70 -8.20
CA ASP A 407 -3.83 14.80 -8.63
C ASP A 407 -2.59 15.58 -9.06
N VAL A 408 -2.79 16.69 -9.78
CA VAL A 408 -1.72 17.60 -10.20
C VAL A 408 -1.03 18.19 -8.98
N ALA A 409 -1.79 18.75 -8.04
CA ALA A 409 -1.28 19.31 -6.80
C ALA A 409 -0.46 18.29 -5.99
N ARG A 410 -0.99 17.06 -5.82
CA ARG A 410 -0.28 15.97 -5.13
C ARG A 410 1.01 15.57 -5.85
N PHE A 411 0.95 15.41 -7.16
CA PHE A 411 2.09 15.01 -7.96
C PHE A 411 3.22 16.05 -7.89
N LEU A 412 2.90 17.34 -7.98
CA LEU A 412 3.87 18.42 -7.86
C LEU A 412 4.47 18.50 -6.46
N ALA A 413 3.66 18.33 -5.40
CA ALA A 413 4.17 18.35 -4.04
C ALA A 413 5.16 17.19 -3.81
N LEU A 414 4.90 16.02 -4.41
CA LEU A 414 5.85 14.91 -4.40
C LEU A 414 7.15 15.27 -5.14
N LEU A 415 7.08 15.83 -6.35
CA LEU A 415 8.28 16.28 -7.08
C LEU A 415 9.10 17.30 -6.28
N ALA A 416 8.45 18.34 -5.74
CA ALA A 416 9.11 19.41 -4.98
C ALA A 416 9.82 18.89 -3.71
N THR A 417 9.36 17.77 -3.15
CA THR A 417 9.97 17.14 -1.96
C THR A 417 10.95 16.03 -2.27
N MET A 418 11.05 15.56 -3.51
CA MET A 418 12.04 14.55 -3.90
C MET A 418 13.48 14.87 -3.45
N PRO A 419 13.96 16.13 -3.53
CA PRO A 419 15.30 16.50 -3.03
C PRO A 419 15.51 16.23 -1.54
N LEU A 420 14.44 16.14 -0.73
CA LEU A 420 14.55 15.90 0.71
C LEU A 420 14.93 14.44 1.04
N HIS A 421 14.76 13.51 0.09
CA HIS A 421 14.98 12.08 0.33
C HIS A 421 15.71 11.39 -0.84
N SER A 422 16.35 12.15 -1.72
CA SER A 422 17.10 11.61 -2.87
C SER A 422 18.29 12.50 -3.21
N THR A 423 19.07 12.10 -4.21
CA THR A 423 20.19 12.90 -4.76
C THR A 423 19.75 13.92 -5.82
N LEU A 424 18.45 14.04 -6.09
CA LEU A 424 17.92 14.98 -7.09
C LEU A 424 18.09 16.44 -6.62
N PRO A 425 18.78 17.29 -7.38
CA PRO A 425 18.90 18.71 -7.06
C PRO A 425 17.54 19.44 -7.06
N GLN A 426 17.40 20.43 -6.18
CA GLN A 426 16.15 21.17 -6.00
C GLN A 426 15.74 21.95 -7.27
N ASP A 427 16.69 22.57 -7.97
CA ASP A 427 16.46 23.27 -9.22
C ASP A 427 15.91 22.33 -10.31
N ARG A 428 16.47 21.11 -10.43
CA ARG A 428 15.97 20.10 -11.38
C ARG A 428 14.58 19.61 -11.03
N ALA A 429 14.31 19.36 -9.74
CA ALA A 429 12.96 18.98 -9.30
C ALA A 429 11.91 20.04 -9.69
N TRP A 430 12.24 21.32 -9.53
CA TRP A 430 11.39 22.43 -9.98
C TRP A 430 11.27 22.52 -11.51
N THR A 431 12.35 22.27 -12.26
CA THR A 431 12.29 22.17 -13.72
C THR A 431 11.30 21.09 -14.17
N TYR A 432 11.33 19.91 -13.54
CA TYR A 432 10.37 18.84 -13.83
C TYR A 432 8.94 19.24 -13.45
N ALA A 433 8.74 19.84 -12.28
CA ALA A 433 7.43 20.28 -11.84
C ALA A 433 6.82 21.33 -12.80
N ARG A 434 7.62 22.29 -13.28
CA ARG A 434 7.19 23.27 -14.29
C ARG A 434 6.86 22.62 -15.63
N ALA A 435 7.72 21.73 -16.12
CA ALA A 435 7.47 21.00 -17.37
C ALA A 435 6.18 20.18 -17.30
N PHE A 436 5.87 19.59 -16.15
CA PHE A 436 4.61 18.88 -15.92
C PHE A 436 3.41 19.82 -15.98
N VAL A 437 3.44 20.93 -15.24
CA VAL A 437 2.36 21.92 -15.20
C VAL A 437 2.08 22.49 -16.58
N GLU A 438 3.11 22.99 -17.25
CA GLU A 438 3.00 23.56 -18.61
C GLU A 438 2.35 22.56 -19.57
N GLU A 439 2.82 21.32 -19.57
CA GLU A 439 2.29 20.30 -20.45
C GLU A 439 0.85 19.94 -20.08
N TYR A 440 0.55 19.71 -18.80
CA TYR A 440 -0.77 19.29 -18.36
C TYR A 440 -1.84 20.33 -18.74
N PHE A 441 -1.62 21.61 -18.40
CA PHE A 441 -2.57 22.68 -18.68
C PHE A 441 -2.69 23.03 -20.17
N ALA A 442 -1.73 22.64 -21.02
CA ALA A 442 -1.89 22.75 -22.47
C ALA A 442 -2.95 21.80 -23.05
N HIS A 443 -3.35 20.75 -22.31
CA HIS A 443 -4.31 19.74 -22.79
C HIS A 443 -5.67 19.78 -22.10
N VAL A 444 -5.86 20.56 -21.02
CA VAL A 444 -7.11 20.63 -20.23
C VAL A 444 -7.70 22.05 -20.23
N PRO A 445 -8.94 22.28 -19.75
CA PRO A 445 -9.51 23.63 -19.68
C PRO A 445 -8.65 24.59 -18.85
N GLU A 446 -8.38 25.78 -19.39
CA GLU A 446 -7.56 26.81 -18.71
C GLU A 446 -8.13 27.21 -17.35
N SER A 447 -9.45 27.12 -17.16
CA SER A 447 -10.12 27.43 -15.90
C SER A 447 -9.65 26.55 -14.73
N TRP A 448 -9.13 25.35 -15.00
CA TRP A 448 -8.60 24.46 -13.97
C TRP A 448 -7.31 25.01 -13.37
N ARG A 449 -6.54 25.81 -14.11
CA ARG A 449 -5.26 26.34 -13.66
C ARG A 449 -5.38 27.24 -12.44
N ALA A 450 -6.46 28.01 -12.34
CA ALA A 450 -6.72 28.88 -11.20
C ALA A 450 -6.86 28.13 -9.86
N ARG A 451 -7.18 26.83 -9.91
CA ARG A 451 -7.34 25.96 -8.73
C ARG A 451 -6.00 25.46 -8.18
N LEU A 452 -4.93 25.49 -8.98
CA LEU A 452 -3.66 24.87 -8.63
C LEU A 452 -3.04 25.45 -7.34
N PRO A 453 -2.90 26.77 -7.14
CA PRO A 453 -2.17 27.30 -6.00
C PRO A 453 -2.78 26.89 -4.64
N ILE A 454 -4.11 26.89 -4.55
CA ILE A 454 -4.81 26.53 -3.32
C ILE A 454 -4.76 25.03 -3.04
N LEU A 455 -4.97 24.18 -4.06
CA LEU A 455 -4.92 22.74 -3.91
C LEU A 455 -3.49 22.24 -3.67
N TYR A 456 -2.49 22.90 -4.25
CA TYR A 456 -1.07 22.63 -3.98
C TYR A 456 -0.71 22.88 -2.50
N ALA A 457 -1.22 23.95 -1.91
CA ALA A 457 -1.04 24.22 -0.48
C ALA A 457 -1.61 23.09 0.40
N GLY A 458 -2.79 22.56 0.07
CA GLY A 458 -3.38 21.39 0.73
C GLY A 458 -2.54 20.12 0.56
N ALA A 459 -2.03 19.88 -0.65
CA ALA A 459 -1.17 18.74 -0.95
C ALA A 459 0.14 18.76 -0.14
N LEU A 460 0.75 19.93 0.05
CA LEU A 460 1.93 20.12 0.89
C LEU A 460 1.66 19.77 2.36
N LEU A 461 0.51 20.17 2.92
CA LEU A 461 0.14 19.76 4.29
C LEU A 461 -0.05 18.25 4.42
N ARG A 462 -0.72 17.63 3.44
CA ARG A 462 -0.88 16.17 3.41
C ARG A 462 0.47 15.47 3.44
N LEU A 463 1.41 15.96 2.64
CA LEU A 463 2.76 15.41 2.54
C LEU A 463 3.60 15.67 3.79
N ALA A 464 3.54 16.87 4.36
CA ALA A 464 4.20 17.21 5.62
C ALA A 464 3.82 16.22 6.73
N ALA A 465 2.55 15.82 6.79
CA ALA A 465 2.08 14.83 7.76
C ALA A 465 2.60 13.41 7.46
N GLU A 466 2.77 13.05 6.19
CA GLU A 466 3.33 11.75 5.75
C GLU A 466 4.82 11.63 6.08
N ILE A 467 5.60 12.73 6.01
CA ILE A 467 7.04 12.75 6.32
C ILE A 467 7.37 13.08 7.78
N SER A 468 6.36 13.11 8.66
CA SER A 468 6.51 13.45 10.09
C SER A 468 7.27 12.40 10.93
N GLN A 469 8.07 11.56 10.29
CA GLN A 469 8.86 10.48 10.88
C GLN A 469 10.28 10.51 10.25
N GLY A 470 11.32 10.18 11.02
CA GLY A 470 12.71 10.13 10.54
C GLY A 470 13.61 11.24 11.09
N SER A 471 14.80 11.44 10.53
CA SER A 471 15.72 12.51 10.94
C SER A 471 15.35 13.84 10.26
N ASN A 472 15.51 14.98 10.95
CA ASN A 472 15.22 16.34 10.44
C ASN A 472 13.79 16.57 9.92
N TRP A 473 12.83 15.73 10.32
CA TRP A 473 11.42 15.87 9.92
C TRP A 473 10.82 17.22 10.35
N HIS A 474 11.32 17.77 11.46
CA HIS A 474 10.87 19.06 11.99
C HIS A 474 11.08 20.20 10.99
N ASP A 475 12.29 20.36 10.46
CA ASP A 475 12.65 21.45 9.53
C ASP A 475 11.94 21.27 8.20
N ARG A 476 11.74 20.01 7.77
CA ARG A 476 11.00 19.68 6.55
C ARG A 476 9.54 20.08 6.65
N ILE A 477 8.87 19.82 7.78
CA ILE A 477 7.49 20.26 7.99
C ILE A 477 7.39 21.78 7.91
N GLU A 478 8.32 22.50 8.53
CA GLU A 478 8.32 23.97 8.54
C GLU A 478 8.48 24.54 7.13
N ALA A 479 9.42 24.01 6.34
CA ALA A 479 9.58 24.39 4.94
C ALA A 479 8.31 24.15 4.10
N LEU A 480 7.63 23.02 4.29
CA LEU A 480 6.41 22.70 3.55
C LEU A 480 5.22 23.58 3.95
N VAL A 481 5.10 23.93 5.23
CA VAL A 481 4.06 24.85 5.71
C VAL A 481 4.31 26.26 5.18
N GLU A 482 5.56 26.73 5.17
CA GLU A 482 5.91 28.02 4.57
C GLU A 482 5.65 28.05 3.06
N GLU A 483 6.00 26.99 2.34
CA GLU A 483 5.70 26.88 0.90
C GLU A 483 4.19 26.83 0.64
N ALA A 484 3.41 26.16 1.50
CA ALA A 484 1.94 26.14 1.39
C ALA A 484 1.36 27.56 1.50
N LYS A 485 1.85 28.38 2.45
CA LYS A 485 1.47 29.78 2.56
C LYS A 485 1.93 30.61 1.37
N GLY A 486 3.15 30.37 0.89
CA GLY A 486 3.67 30.98 -0.33
C GLY A 486 2.78 30.71 -1.53
N SER A 487 2.26 29.49 -1.66
CA SER A 487 1.34 29.09 -2.72
C SER A 487 -0.01 29.80 -2.61
N LEU A 488 -0.59 29.91 -1.41
CA LEU A 488 -1.81 30.69 -1.19
C LEU A 488 -1.65 32.17 -1.55
N ALA A 489 -0.44 32.72 -1.37
CA ALA A 489 -0.11 34.09 -1.75
C ALA A 489 0.26 34.25 -3.23
N GLY A 490 0.16 33.20 -4.06
CA GLY A 490 0.50 33.23 -5.48
C GLY A 490 2.00 33.39 -5.78
N LYS A 491 2.88 32.99 -4.85
CA LYS A 491 4.34 33.18 -4.97
C LYS A 491 5.09 31.97 -5.55
N VAL A 492 4.41 30.86 -5.79
CA VAL A 492 5.02 29.58 -6.20
C VAL A 492 4.78 29.28 -7.68
N TRP A 493 3.55 29.46 -8.15
CA TRP A 493 3.06 29.05 -9.47
C TRP A 493 2.65 30.22 -10.34
#